data_AF-A0A1U8C2E4-F1
#
_entry.id   AF-A0A1U8C2E4-F1
#
_cell.length_a   1.000
_cell.length_b   1.000
_cell.length_c   1.000
_cell.angle_alpha   90.00
_cell.angle_beta   90.00
_cell.angle_gamma   90.00
#
_symmetry.space_group_name_H-M   'P 1'
#
loop_
_entity.id
_entity.type
_entity.pdbx_description
1 polymer ?
#
loop_
_entity_poly.entity_id
_entity_poly.type
_entity_poly.pdbx_seq_one_letter_code
_entity_poly.pdbx_strand_id
1 'polypeptide(L)'
;MSGLSHFETEGCRDLLGLLDNDEIMALCDTVTNRLVQPVDRQDAIHAILVYSQNVEELLRRKKVHREVIFKYLATQGVVVPPTTEKHNLIQYAKGYWENQTPKLKETAEPVTKTEDIQLFQPVKEDKEAEKVDFRRLGEEFCHWFFELLNSQNP
;
A
#
# COMPACT_ATOMS: atom_id res chain seq x y z
N MET A 1 -18.48 5.54 16.43
CA MET A 1 -17.04 5.82 16.25
C MET A 1 -16.52 4.75 15.31
N SER A 2 -16.22 5.10 14.07
CA SER A 2 -15.71 4.13 13.10
C SER A 2 -14.20 4.06 13.28
N GLY A 3 -13.69 2.91 13.74
CA GLY A 3 -12.25 2.65 13.79
C GLY A 3 -11.69 2.37 12.39
N LEU A 4 -10.41 2.02 12.34
CA LEU A 4 -9.75 1.55 11.12
C LEU A 4 -10.49 0.32 10.56
N SER A 5 -10.57 0.21 9.23
CA SER A 5 -11.06 -1.00 8.57
C SER A 5 -10.14 -2.20 8.82
N HIS A 6 -10.59 -3.40 8.48
CA HIS A 6 -9.78 -4.62 8.67
C HIS A 6 -8.43 -4.53 7.94
N PHE A 7 -8.43 -4.16 6.66
CA PHE A 7 -7.21 -4.05 5.85
C PHE A 7 -6.30 -2.92 6.33
N GLU A 8 -6.88 -1.79 6.75
CA GLU A 8 -6.10 -0.71 7.35
C GLU A 8 -5.46 -1.16 8.67
N THR A 9 -6.19 -1.92 9.50
CA THR A 9 -5.69 -2.42 10.77
C THR A 9 -4.52 -3.40 10.58
N GLU A 10 -4.67 -4.34 9.64
CA GLU A 10 -3.64 -5.32 9.29
C GLU A 10 -2.42 -4.63 8.65
N GLY A 11 -2.65 -3.75 7.68
CA GLY A 11 -1.58 -2.98 7.05
C GLY A 11 -0.84 -2.05 8.01
N CYS A 12 -1.55 -1.39 8.92
CA CYS A 12 -0.93 -0.61 9.99
C CYS A 12 -0.13 -1.51 10.94
N ARG A 13 -0.64 -2.69 11.31
CA ARG A 13 0.11 -3.63 12.16
C ARG A 13 1.45 -4.01 11.54
N ASP A 14 1.44 -4.36 10.26
CA ASP A 14 2.66 -4.75 9.53
C ASP A 14 3.65 -3.57 9.40
N LEU A 15 3.14 -2.39 9.07
CA LEU A 15 3.95 -1.17 8.97
C LEU A 15 4.56 -0.78 10.31
N LEU A 16 3.78 -0.81 11.39
CA LEU A 16 4.26 -0.57 12.76
C LEU A 16 5.28 -1.63 13.19
N GLY A 17 5.14 -2.86 12.69
CA GLY A 17 6.09 -3.94 12.87
C GLY A 17 7.51 -3.61 12.37
N LEU A 18 7.66 -2.64 11.46
CA LEU A 18 8.96 -2.21 10.91
C LEU A 18 9.68 -1.14 11.75
N LEU A 19 8.99 -0.51 12.70
CA LEU A 19 9.56 0.56 13.54
C LEU A 19 10.43 -0.02 14.67
N ASP A 20 11.39 0.73 15.18
CA ASP A 20 12.17 0.26 16.33
C ASP A 20 11.36 0.33 17.63
N ASN A 21 11.83 -0.36 18.68
CA ASN A 21 11.11 -0.42 19.97
C ASN A 21 10.88 0.98 20.56
N ASP A 22 11.90 1.83 20.57
CA ASP A 22 11.80 3.19 21.10
C ASP A 22 10.83 4.07 20.30
N GLU A 23 10.76 3.84 18.99
CA GLU A 23 9.85 4.55 18.10
C GLU A 23 8.40 4.14 18.35
N ILE A 24 8.15 2.84 18.53
CA ILE A 24 6.82 2.30 18.85
C ILE A 24 6.32 2.77 20.21
N MET A 25 7.17 2.72 21.23
CA MET A 25 6.77 3.19 22.57
C MET A 25 6.44 4.70 22.54
N ALA A 26 7.30 5.50 21.90
CA ALA A 26 7.05 6.94 21.77
C ALA A 26 5.82 7.25 20.90
N LEU A 27 5.56 6.46 19.86
CA LEU A 27 4.36 6.60 19.05
C LEU A 27 3.10 6.28 19.88
N CYS A 28 3.12 5.20 20.65
CA CYS A 28 2.03 4.80 21.54
C CYS A 28 1.67 5.91 22.54
N ASP A 29 2.65 6.54 23.18
CA ASP A 29 2.43 7.68 24.08
C ASP A 29 1.66 8.82 23.41
N THR A 30 2.00 9.12 22.15
CA THR A 30 1.38 10.22 21.39
C THR A 30 0.02 9.86 20.81
N VAL A 31 -0.24 8.60 20.50
CA VAL A 31 -1.53 8.13 19.97
C VAL A 31 -2.55 7.98 21.10
N THR A 32 -2.12 7.40 22.22
CA THR A 32 -2.98 7.17 23.40
C THR A 32 -3.05 8.37 24.33
N ASN A 33 -2.33 9.46 24.04
CA ASN A 33 -2.17 10.60 24.96
C ASN A 33 -1.72 10.16 26.37
N ARG A 34 -0.85 9.14 26.44
CA ARG A 34 -0.36 8.50 27.68
C ARG A 34 -1.45 7.93 28.59
N LEU A 35 -2.65 7.67 28.04
CA LEU A 35 -3.72 6.98 28.77
C LEU A 35 -3.38 5.50 29.02
N VAL A 36 -2.50 4.92 28.20
CA VAL A 36 -2.09 3.51 28.29
C VAL A 36 -0.57 3.46 28.38
N GLN A 37 -0.06 2.62 29.28
CA GLN A 37 1.36 2.26 29.34
C GLN A 37 1.52 0.83 28.83
N PRO A 38 2.06 0.64 27.61
CA PRO A 38 2.21 -0.68 27.05
C PRO A 38 3.29 -1.47 27.80
N VAL A 39 3.03 -2.74 28.08
CA VAL A 39 3.96 -3.64 28.78
C VAL A 39 5.08 -4.12 27.84
N ASP A 40 4.71 -4.37 26.59
CA ASP A 40 5.61 -4.86 25.56
C ASP A 40 5.34 -4.19 24.19
N ARG A 41 6.17 -4.53 23.21
CA ARG A 41 6.06 -3.99 21.85
C ARG A 41 4.73 -4.33 21.18
N GLN A 42 4.21 -5.55 21.39
CA GLN A 42 2.97 -5.99 20.75
C GLN A 42 1.76 -5.29 21.38
N ASP A 43 1.79 -5.10 22.69
CA ASP A 43 0.81 -4.33 23.45
C ASP A 43 0.80 -2.86 22.99
N ALA A 44 1.96 -2.26 22.74
CA ALA A 44 2.06 -0.93 22.16
C ALA A 44 1.44 -0.83 20.77
N ILE A 45 1.73 -1.80 19.88
CA ILE A 45 1.11 -1.86 18.54
C ILE A 45 -0.40 -2.01 18.67
N HIS A 46 -0.88 -2.88 19.55
CA HIS A 46 -2.30 -3.09 19.78
C HIS A 46 -2.98 -1.81 20.27
N ALA A 47 -2.41 -1.14 21.28
CA ALA A 47 -2.91 0.13 21.79
C ALA A 47 -2.96 1.20 20.70
N ILE A 48 -1.92 1.32 19.87
CA ILE A 48 -1.92 2.26 18.74
C ILE A 48 -3.09 1.98 17.80
N LEU A 49 -3.32 0.72 17.43
CA LEU A 49 -4.41 0.35 16.50
C LEU A 49 -5.78 0.63 17.10
N VAL A 50 -5.99 0.35 18.39
CA VAL A 50 -7.28 0.56 19.08
C VAL A 50 -7.61 2.05 19.23
N TYR A 51 -6.60 2.89 19.52
CA TYR A 51 -6.81 4.32 19.74
C TYR A 51 -6.72 5.17 18.47
N SER A 52 -6.32 4.57 17.33
CA SER A 52 -6.28 5.25 16.03
C SER A 52 -7.63 5.19 15.31
N GLN A 53 -8.12 6.34 14.86
CA GLN A 53 -9.36 6.44 14.08
C GLN A 53 -9.10 6.71 12.59
N ASN A 54 -7.92 7.24 12.26
CA ASN A 54 -7.58 7.65 10.91
C ASN A 54 -6.14 7.25 10.59
N VAL A 55 -5.98 6.42 9.56
CA VAL A 55 -4.69 6.00 9.00
C VAL A 55 -3.79 7.19 8.68
N GLU A 56 -4.34 8.19 8.00
CA GLU A 56 -3.55 9.31 7.51
C GLU A 56 -2.99 10.14 8.67
N GLU A 57 -3.78 10.31 9.73
CA GLU A 57 -3.32 10.97 10.95
C GLU A 57 -2.24 10.15 11.66
N LEU A 58 -2.41 8.83 11.77
CA LEU A 58 -1.43 7.93 12.35
C LEU A 58 -0.09 8.00 11.61
N LEU A 59 -0.11 7.85 10.28
CA LEU A 59 1.11 7.84 9.46
C LEU A 59 1.75 9.23 9.31
N ARG A 60 1.00 10.32 9.49
CA ARG A 60 1.55 11.68 9.53
C ARG A 60 2.42 11.95 10.76
N ARG A 61 2.24 11.20 11.86
CA ARG A 61 3.02 11.39 13.11
C ARG A 61 4.53 11.29 12.85
N LYS A 62 5.30 12.06 13.63
CA LYS A 62 6.75 12.24 13.43
C LYS A 62 7.55 10.93 13.51
N LYS A 63 7.09 9.98 14.33
CA LYS A 63 7.75 8.67 14.54
C LYS A 63 7.58 7.72 13.37
N VAL A 64 6.58 7.94 12.51
CA VAL A 64 6.43 7.17 11.28
C VAL A 64 7.24 7.88 10.20
N HIS A 65 8.45 7.38 9.94
CA HIS A 65 9.34 7.97 8.95
C HIS A 65 8.92 7.61 7.52
N ARG A 66 9.29 8.46 6.56
CA ARG A 66 8.99 8.26 5.14
C ARG A 66 9.53 6.92 4.64
N GLU A 67 10.74 6.59 5.08
CA GLU A 67 11.49 5.38 4.72
C GLU A 67 10.75 4.12 5.17
N VAL A 68 10.07 4.18 6.31
CA VAL A 68 9.29 3.05 6.86
C VAL A 68 8.07 2.79 5.99
N ILE A 69 7.32 3.83 5.62
CA ILE A 69 6.16 3.72 4.72
C ILE A 69 6.61 3.24 3.33
N PHE A 70 7.71 3.79 2.82
CA PHE A 70 8.28 3.39 1.53
C PHE A 70 8.70 1.91 1.55
N LYS A 71 9.42 1.48 2.59
CA LYS A 71 9.84 0.09 2.78
C LYS A 71 8.63 -0.84 2.87
N TYR A 72 7.61 -0.46 3.62
CA TYR A 72 6.36 -1.21 3.71
C TYR A 72 5.73 -1.40 2.32
N LEU A 73 5.51 -0.32 1.58
CA LEU A 73 4.91 -0.37 0.24
C LEU A 73 5.72 -1.25 -0.72
N ALA A 74 7.04 -1.16 -0.68
CA ALA A 74 7.93 -2.01 -1.46
C ALA A 74 7.78 -3.50 -1.09
N THR A 75 7.68 -3.83 0.22
CA THR A 75 7.45 -5.22 0.66
C THR A 75 6.09 -5.77 0.25
N GLN A 76 5.08 -4.90 0.09
CA GLN A 76 3.76 -5.25 -0.41
C GLN A 76 3.68 -5.33 -1.95
N GLY A 77 4.80 -5.10 -2.65
CA GLY A 77 4.87 -5.12 -4.12
C GLY A 77 4.34 -3.86 -4.80
N VAL A 78 4.11 -2.78 -4.06
CA VAL A 78 3.67 -1.49 -4.63
C VAL A 78 4.90 -0.74 -5.12
N VAL A 79 5.00 -0.57 -6.44
CA VAL A 79 6.10 0.17 -7.08
C VAL A 79 5.85 1.66 -6.91
N VAL A 80 6.71 2.33 -6.13
CA VAL A 80 6.64 3.77 -5.91
C VAL A 80 8.01 4.39 -6.20
N PRO A 81 8.09 5.55 -6.89
CA PRO A 81 9.36 6.23 -7.09
C PRO A 81 10.08 6.54 -5.77
N PRO A 82 11.43 6.40 -5.72
CA PRO A 82 12.19 6.70 -4.51
C PRO A 82 12.23 8.19 -4.16
N THR A 83 11.76 9.07 -5.05
CA THR A 83 11.63 10.52 -4.82
C THR A 83 10.28 10.91 -4.23
N THR A 84 9.35 9.97 -4.06
CA THR A 84 8.00 10.25 -3.56
C THR A 84 8.03 10.76 -2.12
N GLU A 85 7.35 11.87 -1.90
CA GLU A 85 7.23 12.52 -0.60
C GLU A 85 6.32 11.75 0.36
N LYS A 86 6.52 11.96 1.67
CA LYS A 86 5.78 11.26 2.73
C LYS A 86 4.26 11.34 2.57
N HIS A 87 3.70 12.50 2.23
CA HIS A 87 2.25 12.64 2.07
C HIS A 87 1.70 11.76 0.95
N ASN A 88 2.39 11.70 -0.19
CA ASN A 88 2.00 10.85 -1.32
C ASN A 88 2.13 9.36 -0.97
N LEU A 89 3.17 8.96 -0.22
CA LEU A 89 3.29 7.57 0.27
C LEU A 89 2.10 7.15 1.15
N ILE A 90 1.61 8.06 1.99
CA ILE A 90 0.41 7.80 2.81
C ILE A 90 -0.81 7.58 1.92
N GLN A 91 -0.98 8.36 0.84
CA GLN A 91 -2.07 8.17 -0.11
C GLN A 91 -1.95 6.82 -0.86
N TYR A 92 -0.74 6.42 -1.25
CA TYR A 92 -0.51 5.11 -1.86
C TYR A 92 -0.87 3.96 -0.90
N ALA A 93 -0.47 4.04 0.37
CA ALA A 93 -0.81 3.03 1.38
C ALA A 93 -2.33 2.94 1.59
N LYS A 94 -3.00 4.10 1.70
CA LYS A 94 -4.46 4.15 1.85
C LYS A 94 -5.18 3.54 0.64
N GLY A 95 -4.82 3.95 -0.57
CA GLY A 95 -5.40 3.41 -1.80
C GLY A 95 -5.13 1.92 -1.97
N TYR A 96 -3.96 1.44 -1.54
CA TYR A 96 -3.64 0.01 -1.54
C TYR A 96 -4.60 -0.79 -0.65
N TRP A 97 -4.85 -0.35 0.58
CA TRP A 97 -5.78 -1.04 1.48
C TRP A 97 -7.24 -0.93 1.04
N GLU A 98 -7.66 0.21 0.49
CA GLU A 98 -9.00 0.36 -0.09
C GLU A 98 -9.23 -0.60 -1.27
N ASN A 99 -8.21 -0.85 -2.10
CA ASN A 99 -8.30 -1.77 -3.23
C ASN A 99 -8.28 -3.26 -2.80
N GLN A 100 -7.81 -3.55 -1.59
CA GLN A 100 -7.89 -4.89 -1.01
C GLN A 100 -9.28 -5.21 -0.43
N THR A 101 -10.10 -4.19 -0.18
CA THR A 101 -11.49 -4.44 0.22
C THR A 101 -12.20 -5.17 -0.92
N PRO A 102 -12.81 -6.35 -0.67
CA PRO A 102 -13.66 -6.99 -1.67
C PRO A 102 -14.88 -6.08 -1.84
N LYS A 103 -14.79 -5.15 -2.79
CA LYS A 103 -15.95 -4.37 -3.23
C LYS A 103 -16.96 -5.40 -3.71
N LEU A 104 -18.04 -5.58 -2.94
CA LEU A 104 -19.27 -6.23 -3.40
C LEU A 104 -19.61 -5.60 -4.75
N LYS A 105 -19.42 -6.37 -5.82
CA LYS A 105 -19.90 -6.03 -7.16
C LYS A 105 -21.43 -6.24 -7.15
N GLU A 106 -22.17 -5.28 -6.60
CA GLU A 106 -23.55 -4.95 -7.01
C GLU A 106 -23.39 -3.69 -7.86
N THR A 107 -23.72 -3.61 -9.15
CA THR A 107 -24.72 -4.34 -9.94
C THR A 107 -24.25 -4.27 -11.40
N ALA A 108 -24.27 -5.38 -12.11
CA ALA A 108 -24.19 -5.39 -13.57
C ALA A 108 -25.53 -4.90 -14.13
N GLU A 109 -25.51 -4.00 -15.13
CA GLU A 109 -26.15 -4.20 -16.44
C GLU A 109 -25.92 -3.02 -17.41
N PRO A 110 -26.09 -3.18 -18.74
CA PRO A 110 -24.99 -3.02 -19.69
C PRO A 110 -25.20 -1.89 -20.72
N VAL A 111 -24.25 -1.76 -21.66
CA VAL A 111 -24.43 -1.52 -23.11
C VAL A 111 -23.49 -0.43 -23.70
N THR A 112 -22.66 -0.92 -24.63
CA THR A 112 -22.01 -0.28 -25.80
C THR A 112 -20.77 0.62 -25.70
N LYS A 113 -19.71 0.06 -26.32
CA LYS A 113 -18.82 0.63 -27.37
C LYS A 113 -17.49 1.28 -26.95
N THR A 114 -16.45 0.60 -27.45
CA THR A 114 -15.16 1.08 -28.02
C THR A 114 -14.03 1.54 -27.09
N GLU A 115 -12.88 0.91 -27.36
CA GLU A 115 -11.48 1.36 -27.23
C GLU A 115 -10.73 1.06 -25.91
N ASP A 116 -10.00 -0.06 -26.01
CA ASP A 116 -8.72 -0.45 -25.42
C ASP A 116 -8.09 0.48 -24.36
N ILE A 117 -8.28 0.12 -23.10
CA ILE A 117 -7.29 0.32 -22.04
C ILE A 117 -7.27 -0.96 -21.19
N GLN A 118 -6.39 -1.90 -21.53
CA GLN A 118 -6.15 -3.10 -20.71
C GLN A 118 -5.30 -2.73 -19.49
N LEU A 119 -5.98 -2.26 -18.44
CA LEU A 119 -5.43 -2.13 -17.10
C LEU A 119 -5.56 -3.50 -16.41
N PHE A 120 -4.43 -4.19 -16.23
CA PHE A 120 -4.34 -5.52 -15.62
C PHE A 120 -5.01 -5.57 -14.24
N GLN A 121 -6.07 -6.37 -14.13
CA GLN A 121 -6.66 -6.81 -12.86
C GLN A 121 -5.96 -8.11 -12.40
N PRO A 122 -5.73 -8.32 -11.10
CA PRO A 122 -5.26 -9.60 -10.61
C PRO A 122 -6.45 -10.56 -10.50
N VAL A 123 -6.60 -11.46 -11.47
CA VAL A 123 -7.51 -12.60 -11.38
C VAL A 123 -6.82 -13.68 -10.54
N LYS A 124 -7.45 -14.06 -9.42
CA LYS A 124 -7.11 -15.28 -8.70
C LYS A 124 -7.65 -16.45 -9.50
N GLU A 125 -6.77 -17.34 -9.95
CA GLU A 125 -7.17 -18.68 -10.39
C GLU A 125 -6.15 -19.72 -9.95
N ASP A 126 -6.69 -20.80 -9.41
CA ASP A 126 -5.99 -21.98 -8.97
C ASP A 126 -5.28 -22.68 -10.14
N LYS A 127 -4.01 -23.04 -9.91
CA LYS A 127 -3.29 -24.18 -10.51
C LYS A 127 -3.48 -24.45 -12.02
N GLU A 128 -2.77 -23.68 -12.83
CA GLU A 128 -1.79 -24.23 -13.77
C GLU A 128 -0.78 -23.12 -14.07
N ALA A 129 0.49 -23.35 -13.76
CA ALA A 129 1.53 -22.32 -13.89
C ALA A 129 1.85 -22.09 -15.37
N GLU A 130 1.06 -21.25 -16.05
CA GLU A 130 1.51 -20.57 -17.25
C GLU A 130 2.63 -19.63 -16.82
N LYS A 131 3.87 -20.09 -16.96
CA LYS A 131 5.06 -19.29 -16.69
C LYS A 131 5.02 -18.10 -17.64
N VAL A 132 4.60 -16.94 -17.13
CA VAL A 132 4.71 -15.68 -17.85
C VAL A 132 6.18 -15.54 -18.28
N ASP A 133 6.41 -15.53 -19.59
CA ASP A 133 7.75 -15.46 -20.14
C ASP A 133 8.28 -14.03 -20.05
N PHE A 134 8.94 -13.73 -18.92
CA PHE A 134 9.55 -12.44 -18.65
C PHE A 134 10.56 -12.02 -19.72
N ARG A 135 11.13 -12.96 -20.48
CA ARG A 135 12.05 -12.65 -21.58
C ARG A 135 11.28 -12.02 -22.73
N ARG A 136 10.16 -12.64 -23.13
CA ARG A 136 9.29 -12.11 -24.19
C ARG A 136 8.70 -10.75 -23.81
N LEU A 137 8.29 -10.59 -22.54
CA LEU A 137 7.82 -9.29 -22.05
C LEU A 137 8.90 -8.20 -22.11
N GLY A 138 10.14 -8.55 -21.77
CA GLY A 138 11.29 -7.63 -21.88
C GLY A 138 11.59 -7.24 -23.33
N GLU A 139 11.48 -8.17 -24.27
CA GLU A 139 11.70 -7.91 -25.71
C GLU A 139 10.64 -6.93 -26.26
N GLU A 140 9.36 -7.14 -25.96
CA GLU A 140 8.26 -6.23 -26.34
C GLU A 140 8.44 -4.82 -25.74
N PHE A 141 8.83 -4.74 -24.46
CA PHE A 141 9.11 -3.46 -23.81
C PHE A 141 10.27 -2.71 -24.49
N CYS A 142 11.38 -3.40 -24.75
CA CYS A 142 12.53 -2.79 -25.42
C CYS A 142 12.15 -2.29 -26.82
N HIS A 143 11.39 -3.08 -27.58
CA HIS A 143 10.97 -2.71 -28.92
C HIS A 143 10.13 -1.42 -28.90
N TRP A 144 9.06 -1.39 -28.11
CA TRP A 144 8.21 -0.21 -27.95
C TRP A 144 9.00 1.04 -27.48
N PHE A 145 9.86 0.88 -26.48
CA PHE A 145 10.58 2.00 -25.88
C PHE A 145 11.62 2.60 -26.83
N PHE A 146 12.36 1.77 -27.57
CA PHE A 146 13.34 2.26 -28.53
C PHE A 146 12.68 2.85 -29.78
N GLU A 147 11.56 2.32 -30.25
CA GLU A 147 10.78 2.96 -31.31
C GLU A 147 10.30 4.35 -30.89
N LEU A 148 9.78 4.47 -29.67
CA LEU A 148 9.36 5.75 -29.11
C LEU A 148 10.54 6.73 -29.01
N LEU A 149 11.70 6.29 -28.48
CA LEU A 149 12.90 7.14 -28.39
C LEU A 149 13.39 7.60 -29.76
N ASN A 150 13.42 6.71 -30.74
CA ASN A 150 13.92 7.03 -32.08
C ASN A 150 12.95 7.94 -32.84
N SER A 151 11.64 7.86 -32.58
CA SER A 151 10.66 8.80 -33.16
C SER A 151 10.82 10.25 -32.68
N GLN A 152 11.46 10.45 -31.52
CA GLN A 152 11.70 11.78 -30.93
C GLN A 152 13.04 12.40 -31.37
N ASN A 153 13.87 11.66 -32.11
CA ASN A 153 15.12 12.14 -32.72
C ASN A 153 15.23 11.59 -34.16
N PRO A 154 14.55 12.22 -35.14
CA PRO A 154 14.66 11.84 -36.56
C PRO A 154 16.04 12.13 -37.15
#